data_AF-A0A9C7PIG1-F1
#
_entry.id   AF-A0A9C7PIG1-F1
#
_cell.length_a   1.000
_cell.length_b   1.000
_cell.length_c   1.000
_cell.angle_alpha   90.00
_cell.angle_beta   90.00
_cell.angle_gamma   90.00
#
_symmetry.space_group_name_H-M   'P 1'
#
loop_
_entity.id
_entity.type
_entity.pdbx_description
1 polymer ?
#
loop_
_entity_poly.entity_id
_entity_poly.type
_entity_poly.pdbx_seq_one_letter_code
_entity_poly.pdbx_strand_id
1 'polypeptide(L)'
;MNFYKITRPFGFWNQVRSNLDTSIVAKINQENRRDIIAIFFAVPWQIVLFLTGMMIVLKQWTNFISLFGILIILSFGLYWFWFRHLSKEVKI
;
A
#
# COMPACT_ATOMS: atom_id res chain seq x y z
N MET A 1 5.51 0.77 -26.55
CA MET A 1 5.60 -0.15 -25.39
C MET A 1 6.27 0.41 -24.12
N ASN A 2 7.11 1.46 -24.18
CA ASN A 2 7.82 1.96 -22.97
C ASN A 2 6.90 2.45 -21.83
N PHE A 3 5.75 3.05 -22.16
CA PHE A 3 4.80 3.55 -21.16
C PHE A 3 4.38 2.46 -20.15
N TYR A 4 3.99 1.28 -20.60
CA TYR A 4 3.53 0.18 -19.72
C TYR A 4 4.64 -0.36 -18.81
N LYS A 5 5.91 -0.29 -19.25
CA LYS A 5 7.07 -0.66 -18.43
C LYS A 5 7.36 0.38 -17.34
N ILE A 6 7.07 1.65 -17.60
CA ILE A 6 7.34 2.78 -16.70
C ILE A 6 6.20 2.96 -15.70
N THR A 7 4.95 2.96 -16.15
CA THR A 7 3.80 3.26 -15.29
C THR A 7 3.31 2.07 -14.48
N ARG A 8 3.73 0.84 -14.84
CA ARG A 8 3.34 -0.43 -14.20
C ARG A 8 1.91 -0.39 -13.68
N PRO A 9 0.94 -0.13 -14.57
CA PRO A 9 -0.30 0.47 -14.12
C PRO A 9 -1.18 -0.58 -13.42
N PHE A 10 -1.80 -0.17 -12.31
CA PHE A 10 -2.80 -0.97 -11.59
C PHE A 10 -4.16 -0.93 -12.32
N GLY A 11 -4.93 -2.01 -12.21
CA GLY A 11 -6.30 -2.08 -12.75
C GLY A 11 -6.45 -2.75 -14.13
N PHE A 12 -7.46 -2.32 -14.89
CA PHE A 12 -7.96 -3.02 -16.08
C PHE A 12 -7.33 -2.54 -17.39
N TRP A 13 -6.06 -2.89 -17.64
CA TRP A 13 -5.33 -2.50 -18.86
C TRP A 13 -5.29 -3.57 -19.96
N ASN A 14 -6.34 -4.40 -20.07
CA ASN A 14 -6.37 -5.60 -20.91
C ASN A 14 -5.96 -5.37 -22.39
N GLN A 15 -6.33 -4.23 -22.98
CA GLN A 15 -6.06 -3.94 -24.39
C GLN A 15 -4.58 -3.61 -24.68
N VAL A 16 -3.84 -3.08 -23.71
CA VAL A 16 -2.40 -2.82 -23.82
C VAL A 16 -1.60 -4.06 -23.41
N ARG A 17 -2.13 -4.81 -22.44
CA ARG A 17 -1.56 -6.06 -21.92
C ARG A 17 -1.50 -7.19 -22.94
N SER A 18 -2.46 -7.28 -23.87
CA SER A 18 -2.50 -8.34 -24.90
C SER A 18 -1.37 -8.26 -25.93
N ASN A 19 -0.73 -7.10 -26.05
CA ASN A 19 0.37 -6.84 -26.98
C ASN A 19 1.76 -6.99 -26.32
N LEU A 20 1.81 -7.46 -25.07
CA LEU A 20 3.03 -7.60 -24.28
C LEU A 20 3.27 -9.08 -23.91
N ASP A 21 4.54 -9.42 -23.77
CA ASP A 21 4.97 -10.75 -23.32
C ASP A 21 4.33 -11.10 -21.95
N THR A 22 3.74 -12.28 -21.88
CA THR A 22 3.05 -12.81 -20.69
C THR A 22 3.97 -12.86 -19.46
N SER A 23 5.28 -13.01 -19.65
CA SER A 23 6.27 -13.00 -18.57
C SER A 23 6.40 -11.64 -17.88
N ILE A 24 6.40 -10.54 -18.63
CA ILE A 24 6.47 -9.17 -18.12
C ILE A 24 5.18 -8.81 -17.40
N VAL A 25 4.07 -9.19 -18.02
CA VAL A 25 2.72 -8.99 -17.49
C VAL A 25 2.54 -9.71 -16.15
N ALA A 26 3.04 -10.94 -16.00
CA ALA A 26 2.96 -11.69 -14.75
C ALA A 26 3.71 -10.98 -13.60
N LYS A 27 4.90 -10.43 -13.86
CA LYS A 27 5.67 -9.65 -12.86
C LYS A 27 4.93 -8.40 -12.42
N ILE A 28 4.37 -7.62 -13.36
CA ILE A 28 3.61 -6.40 -13.05
C ILE A 28 2.35 -6.71 -12.22
N ASN A 29 1.65 -7.82 -12.50
CA ASN A 29 0.49 -8.21 -11.66
C ASN A 29 0.88 -8.62 -10.24
N GLN A 30 2.06 -9.21 -10.06
CA GLN A 30 2.54 -9.60 -8.74
C GLN A 30 2.86 -8.37 -7.89
N GLU A 31 3.46 -7.33 -8.47
CA GLU A 31 3.64 -6.01 -7.85
C GLU A 31 2.28 -5.36 -7.54
N ASN A 32 1.40 -5.24 -8.54
CA ASN A 32 0.07 -4.62 -8.36
C ASN A 32 -0.75 -5.30 -7.26
N ARG A 33 -0.72 -6.63 -7.15
CA ARG A 33 -1.45 -7.36 -6.10
C ARG A 33 -0.91 -7.03 -4.72
N ARG A 34 0.42 -6.89 -4.59
CA ARG A 34 1.06 -6.50 -3.33
C ARG A 34 0.73 -5.05 -2.96
N ASP A 35 0.73 -4.16 -3.94
CA ASP A 35 0.42 -2.75 -3.73
C ASP A 35 -1.05 -2.52 -3.36
N ILE A 36 -1.98 -3.29 -3.93
CA ILE A 36 -3.40 -3.27 -3.52
C ILE A 36 -3.55 -3.68 -2.04
N ILE A 37 -2.83 -4.71 -1.60
CA ILE A 37 -2.83 -5.13 -0.19
C ILE A 37 -2.24 -4.01 0.68
N ALA A 38 -1.15 -3.38 0.24
CA ALA A 38 -0.56 -2.24 0.95
C ALA A 38 -1.55 -1.07 1.09
N ILE A 39 -2.30 -0.73 0.03
CA ILE A 39 -3.33 0.32 0.05
C ILE A 39 -4.44 -0.04 1.05
N PHE A 40 -4.85 -1.30 1.10
CA PHE A 40 -5.88 -1.77 2.05
C PHE A 40 -5.47 -1.54 3.51
N PHE A 41 -4.17 -1.60 3.84
CA PHE A 41 -3.66 -1.23 5.17
C PHE A 41 -3.42 0.27 5.31
N ALA A 42 -2.96 0.94 4.24
CA ALA A 42 -2.62 2.35 4.24
C ALA A 42 -3.83 3.26 4.52
N VAL A 43 -4.99 2.95 3.94
CA VAL A 43 -6.19 3.79 4.08
C VAL A 43 -6.72 3.78 5.52
N PRO A 44 -6.96 2.62 6.17
CA PRO A 44 -7.29 2.57 7.60
C PRO A 44 -6.21 3.18 8.48
N TRP A 45 -4.93 2.96 8.16
CA TRP A 45 -3.81 3.54 8.92
C TRP A 45 -3.86 5.06 8.93
N GLN A 46 -4.08 5.68 7.77
CA GLN A 46 -4.21 7.13 7.61
C GLN A 46 -5.39 7.69 8.42
N ILE A 47 -6.54 7.01 8.38
CA ILE A 47 -7.74 7.42 9.13
C ILE A 47 -7.47 7.36 10.64
N VAL A 48 -6.90 6.25 11.11
CA VAL A 48 -6.57 6.08 12.54
C VAL A 48 -5.53 7.10 13.00
N LEU A 49 -4.54 7.45 12.17
CA LEU A 49 -3.56 8.49 12.49
C LEU A 49 -4.24 9.84 12.76
N PHE A 50 -5.16 10.26 11.89
CA PHE A 50 -5.89 11.51 12.07
C PHE A 50 -6.81 11.47 13.29
N LEU A 51 -7.55 10.38 13.49
CA LEU A 51 -8.42 10.22 14.65
C LEU A 51 -7.61 10.22 15.96
N THR A 52 -6.45 9.57 15.98
CA THR A 52 -5.54 9.57 17.13
C THR A 52 -5.12 10.99 17.51
N GLY A 53 -4.73 11.81 16.53
CA GLY A 53 -4.39 13.22 16.74
C GLY A 53 -5.57 14.03 17.30
N MET A 54 -6.78 13.81 16.78
CA MET A 54 -8.00 14.47 17.29
C MET A 54 -8.29 14.09 18.74
N MET A 55 -8.11 12.82 19.14
CA MET A 55 -8.36 12.38 20.51
C MET A 55 -7.43 13.04 21.54
N ILE A 56 -6.19 13.37 21.14
CA ILE A 56 -5.28 14.17 21.97
C ILE A 56 -5.87 15.56 22.22
N VAL A 57 -6.33 16.24 21.16
CA VAL A 57 -6.94 17.58 21.25
C VAL A 57 -8.20 17.57 22.13
N LEU A 58 -9.03 16.54 21.97
CA LEU A 58 -10.25 16.34 22.75
C LEU A 58 -9.99 15.83 24.19
N LYS A 59 -8.72 15.59 24.57
CA LYS A 59 -8.31 15.03 25.87
C LYS A 59 -8.98 13.68 26.20
N GLN A 60 -9.34 12.89 25.18
CA GLN A 60 -9.96 11.58 25.35
C GLN A 60 -8.89 10.48 25.40
N TRP A 61 -8.25 10.33 26.56
CA TRP A 61 -7.09 9.46 26.74
C TRP A 61 -7.37 7.96 26.54
N THR A 62 -8.56 7.47 26.92
CA THR A 62 -8.95 6.07 26.71
C THR A 62 -9.05 5.74 25.22
N ASN A 63 -9.75 6.58 24.45
CA ASN A 63 -9.90 6.40 23.00
C ASN A 63 -8.56 6.60 22.27
N PHE A 64 -7.72 7.53 22.75
CA PHE A 64 -6.36 7.70 22.26
C PHE A 64 -5.54 6.41 22.40
N ILE A 65 -5.52 5.77 23.58
CA ILE A 65 -4.75 4.53 23.80
C ILE A 65 -5.25 3.41 22.87
N SER A 66 -6.56 3.25 22.71
CA SER A 66 -7.13 2.25 21.80
C SER A 66 -6.73 2.50 20.34
N LEU A 67 -6.89 3.74 19.85
CA LEU A 67 -6.52 4.11 18.48
C LEU A 67 -5.01 4.02 18.25
N PHE A 68 -4.20 4.39 19.25
CA PHE A 68 -2.75 4.29 19.18
C PHE A 68 -2.28 2.84 19.09
N GLY A 69 -2.92 1.92 19.83
CA GLY A 69 -2.68 0.48 19.69
C GLY A 69 -2.97 -0.03 18.27
N ILE A 70 -4.11 0.39 17.69
CA ILE A 70 -4.48 0.07 16.30
C ILE A 70 -3.46 0.68 15.33
N LEU A 71 -3.01 1.91 15.56
CA LEU A 71 -2.03 2.61 14.73
C LEU A 71 -0.70 1.84 14.68
N ILE A 72 -0.23 1.32 15.83
CA ILE A 72 0.99 0.50 15.89
C ILE A 72 0.80 -0.78 15.06
N ILE A 73 -0.31 -1.50 15.25
CA ILE A 73 -0.60 -2.75 14.52
C ILE A 73 -0.60 -2.50 13.01
N LEU A 74 -1.31 -1.46 12.56
CA LEU A 74 -1.37 -1.07 11.17
C LEU A 74 0.00 -0.61 10.64
N SER A 75 0.82 0.07 11.45
CA SER A 75 2.19 0.46 11.07
C SER A 75 3.07 -0.77 10.82
N PHE A 76 2.99 -1.80 11.67
CA PHE A 76 3.69 -3.07 11.46
C PHE A 76 3.21 -3.78 10.19
N GLY A 77 1.89 -3.79 9.95
CA GLY A 77 1.30 -4.31 8.72
C GLY A 77 1.86 -3.59 7.49
N LEU A 78 1.84 -2.26 7.49
CA LEU A 78 2.37 -1.45 6.39
C LEU A 78 3.87 -1.68 6.19
N TYR A 79 4.66 -1.75 7.27
CA TYR A 79 6.09 -2.02 7.19
C TYR A 79 6.39 -3.37 6.54
N TRP A 80 5.65 -4.42 6.90
CA TRP A 80 5.86 -5.75 6.35
C TRP A 80 5.38 -5.88 4.90
N PHE A 81 4.18 -5.38 4.60
CA PHE A 81 3.56 -5.54 3.28
C PHE A 81 4.13 -4.58 2.24
N TRP A 82 4.45 -3.35 2.64
CA TRP A 82 4.91 -2.31 1.73
C TRP A 82 6.42 -2.05 1.87
N PHE A 83 6.90 -1.63 3.04
CA PHE A 83 8.28 -1.15 3.20
C PHE A 83 9.35 -2.22 2.93
N ARG A 84 9.18 -3.43 3.46
CA ARG A 84 10.11 -4.55 3.24
C ARG A 84 10.23 -4.95 1.77
N HIS A 85 9.17 -4.69 1.02
CA HIS A 85 9.02 -5.12 -0.35
C HIS A 85 9.45 -4.04 -1.34
N LEU A 86 9.32 -2.76 -0.98
CA LEU A 86 9.92 -1.63 -1.69
C LEU A 86 11.45 -1.78 -1.78
N SER A 87 12.09 -2.22 -0.69
CA SER A 87 13.55 -2.38 -0.64
C SER A 87 14.08 -3.54 -1.50
N LYS A 88 13.18 -4.41 -2.00
CA LYS A 88 13.51 -5.50 -2.93
C LYS A 88 13.37 -5.10 -4.39
N GLU A 89 12.84 -3.91 -4.68
CA GLU A 89 12.90 -3.34 -6.02
C GLU A 89 14.31 -2.82 -6.25
N VAL A 90 15.15 -3.76 -6.67
CA VAL A 90 16.48 -3.56 -7.21
C VAL A 90 16.43 -2.41 -8.23
N LYS A 91 17.25 -1.39 -7.97
CA LYS A 91 17.61 -0.36 -8.95
C LYS A 91 17.93 -1.04 -10.29
N ILE A 92 17.15 -0.72 -11.31
CA ILE A 92 17.61 -0.84 -12.70
C ILE A 92 18.55 0.34 -12.95
#